data_AF-A0A0D8L7C9-F1
#
_entry.id   AF-A0A0D8L7C9-F1
#
_cell.length_a   1.000
_cell.length_b   1.000
_cell.length_c   1.000
_cell.angle_alpha   90.00
_cell.angle_beta   90.00
_cell.angle_gamma   90.00
#
_symmetry.space_group_name_H-M   'P 1'
#
loop_
_entity.id
_entity.type
_entity.pdbx_description
1 polymer ?
#
loop_
_entity_poly.entity_id
_entity_poly.type
_entity_poly.pdbx_seq_one_letter_code
_entity_poly.pdbx_strand_id
1 'polypeptide(L)'
;MLSLNERNVLLSNVWSNFSQARLNLSRALISGRSENEIDSLLNSAIKNLKDVEGDWEKFNSTPNLHGQIRTNLEDSYNTYYTTIIELIQLIRNRDLNTAILQDTQTSQDAYLKHYDTYSHKNNDIIAQTIKEDDKADRQSIWILITVLCITLLIVIGIWSGLKRILITPLNNVLDNIRHIAGGDLTRTIDMTGCDEVNKLSDTLRYMQGELAGTVSNVR
;
A
#
# COMPACT_ATOMS: atom_id res chain seq x y z
N MET A 1 -16.30 -5.73 14.66
CA MET A 1 -17.07 -4.70 13.91
C MET A 1 -16.76 -4.92 12.44
N LEU A 2 -17.76 -5.10 11.57
CA LEU A 2 -17.52 -5.35 10.14
C LEU A 2 -16.86 -4.13 9.49
N SER A 3 -15.83 -4.38 8.69
CA SER A 3 -15.13 -3.39 7.86
C SER A 3 -16.07 -2.80 6.79
N LEU A 4 -15.73 -1.63 6.27
CA LEU A 4 -16.49 -1.00 5.17
C LEU A 4 -16.55 -1.89 3.93
N ASN A 5 -15.47 -2.63 3.65
CA ASN A 5 -15.41 -3.57 2.53
C ASN A 5 -16.38 -4.75 2.74
N GLU A 6 -16.39 -5.37 3.93
CA GLU A 6 -17.32 -6.46 4.25
C GLU A 6 -18.78 -6.00 4.17
N ARG A 7 -19.08 -4.77 4.60
CA ARG A 7 -20.42 -4.18 4.46
C ARG A 7 -20.84 -4.04 3.01
N ASN A 8 -19.94 -3.59 2.12
CA ASN A 8 -20.20 -3.50 0.69
C ASN A 8 -20.42 -4.88 0.06
N VAL A 9 -19.66 -5.90 0.49
CA VAL A 9 -19.85 -7.29 0.03
C VAL A 9 -21.24 -7.80 0.41
N LEU A 10 -21.69 -7.60 1.65
CA LEU A 10 -23.03 -7.98 2.10
C LEU A 10 -24.11 -7.32 1.23
N LEU A 11 -24.01 -6.01 1.00
CA LEU A 11 -24.97 -5.29 0.15
C LEU A 11 -24.94 -5.75 -1.31
N SER A 12 -23.77 -6.06 -1.85
CA SER A 12 -23.62 -6.62 -3.19
C SER A 12 -24.30 -7.99 -3.30
N ASN A 13 -24.20 -8.84 -2.27
CA ASN A 13 -24.89 -10.12 -2.22
C ASN A 13 -26.40 -9.93 -2.17
N VAL A 14 -26.89 -9.00 -1.35
CA VAL A 14 -28.32 -8.65 -1.28
C VAL A 14 -28.83 -8.24 -2.66
N TRP A 15 -28.13 -7.32 -3.34
CA TRP A 15 -28.52 -6.88 -4.68
C TRP A 15 -28.52 -8.03 -5.70
N SER A 16 -27.48 -8.85 -5.69
CA SER A 16 -27.36 -10.02 -6.59
C SER A 16 -28.51 -11.01 -6.37
N ASN A 17 -28.79 -11.38 -5.12
CA ASN A 17 -29.84 -12.35 -4.81
C ASN A 17 -31.24 -11.78 -5.09
N PHE A 18 -31.50 -10.50 -4.85
CA PHE A 18 -32.74 -9.86 -5.30
C PHE A 18 -32.90 -9.93 -6.82
N SER A 19 -31.85 -9.61 -7.57
CA SER A 19 -31.88 -9.64 -9.03
C SER A 19 -32.15 -11.05 -9.56
N GLN A 20 -31.53 -12.07 -8.95
CA GLN A 20 -31.79 -13.47 -9.27
C GLN A 20 -33.21 -13.90 -8.89
N ALA A 21 -33.75 -13.46 -7.75
CA ALA A 21 -35.12 -13.71 -7.36
C ALA A 21 -36.10 -13.16 -8.40
N ARG A 22 -35.97 -11.87 -8.77
CA ARG A 22 -36.79 -11.25 -9.80
C ARG A 22 -36.67 -11.96 -11.15
N LEU A 23 -35.47 -12.36 -11.56
CA LEU A 23 -35.26 -13.09 -12.81
C LEU A 23 -36.01 -14.43 -12.81
N ASN A 24 -35.96 -15.17 -11.70
CA ASN A 24 -36.73 -16.42 -11.57
C ASN A 24 -38.24 -16.17 -11.61
N LEU A 25 -38.73 -15.10 -10.99
CA LEU A 25 -40.15 -14.73 -11.03
C LEU A 25 -40.60 -14.29 -12.42
N SER A 26 -39.79 -13.49 -13.12
CA SER A 26 -40.03 -13.11 -14.52
C SER A 26 -40.08 -14.34 -15.43
N ARG A 27 -39.17 -15.29 -15.25
CA ARG A 27 -39.23 -16.57 -15.95
C ARG A 27 -40.49 -17.34 -15.62
N ALA A 28 -40.91 -17.41 -14.34
CA ALA A 28 -42.13 -18.09 -13.95
C ALA A 28 -43.38 -17.50 -14.61
N LEU A 29 -43.44 -16.17 -14.75
CA LEU A 29 -44.51 -15.47 -15.47
C LEU A 29 -44.55 -15.83 -16.96
N ILE A 30 -43.38 -16.01 -17.60
CA ILE A 30 -43.26 -16.35 -19.02
C ILE A 30 -43.51 -17.85 -19.26
N SER A 31 -42.99 -18.72 -18.38
CA SER A 31 -43.03 -20.18 -18.55
C SER A 31 -44.47 -20.71 -18.59
N GLY A 32 -45.42 -20.11 -17.85
CA GLY A 32 -46.88 -20.08 -18.03
C GLY A 32 -47.69 -21.38 -18.30
N ARG A 33 -47.06 -22.52 -18.57
CA ARG A 33 -47.68 -23.73 -19.13
C ARG A 33 -47.27 -25.02 -18.41
N SER A 34 -46.13 -25.01 -17.71
CA SER A 34 -45.64 -26.14 -16.92
C SER A 34 -45.67 -25.80 -15.44
N GLU A 35 -46.60 -26.39 -14.68
CA GLU A 35 -46.74 -26.14 -13.24
C GLU A 35 -45.46 -26.49 -12.47
N ASN A 36 -44.84 -27.63 -12.79
CA ASN A 36 -43.60 -28.07 -12.17
C ASN A 36 -42.45 -27.07 -12.37
N GLU A 37 -42.39 -26.41 -13.54
CA GLU A 37 -41.37 -25.41 -13.83
C GLU A 37 -41.61 -24.12 -13.05
N ILE A 38 -42.86 -23.65 -12.98
CA ILE A 38 -43.26 -22.49 -12.18
C ILE A 38 -42.92 -22.71 -10.70
N ASP A 39 -43.23 -23.88 -10.15
CA ASP A 39 -42.95 -24.20 -8.75
C ASP A 39 -41.45 -24.26 -8.46
N SER A 40 -40.65 -24.81 -9.39
CA SER A 40 -39.19 -24.82 -9.28
C SER A 40 -38.59 -23.40 -9.27
N LEU A 41 -39.08 -22.54 -10.16
CA LEU A 41 -38.65 -21.14 -10.24
C LEU A 41 -39.07 -20.34 -9.01
N LEU A 42 -40.30 -20.54 -8.51
CA LEU A 42 -40.77 -19.95 -7.26
C LEU A 42 -39.89 -20.37 -6.08
N ASN A 43 -39.58 -21.66 -5.95
CA ASN A 43 -38.70 -22.16 -4.88
C ASN A 43 -37.30 -21.56 -4.96
N SER A 44 -36.77 -21.38 -6.17
CA SER A 44 -35.48 -20.72 -6.40
C SER A 44 -35.51 -19.24 -6.01
N ALA A 45 -36.59 -18.53 -6.36
CA ALA A 45 -36.77 -17.13 -5.95
C ALA A 45 -36.89 -16.98 -4.42
N ILE A 46 -37.63 -17.87 -3.76
CA ILE A 46 -37.79 -17.89 -2.30
C ILE A 46 -36.45 -18.17 -1.61
N LYS A 47 -35.65 -19.10 -2.15
CA LYS A 47 -34.30 -19.35 -1.64
C LYS A 47 -33.42 -18.10 -1.73
N ASN A 48 -33.41 -17.43 -2.87
CA ASN A 48 -32.66 -16.19 -3.04
C ASN A 48 -33.13 -15.10 -2.07
N LEU A 49 -34.44 -14.96 -1.82
CA LEU A 49 -34.96 -14.03 -0.82
C LEU A 49 -34.52 -14.36 0.61
N LYS A 50 -34.37 -15.65 0.94
CA LYS A 50 -33.82 -16.06 2.24
C LYS A 50 -32.36 -15.65 2.39
N ASP A 51 -31.57 -15.78 1.32
CA ASP A 51 -30.18 -15.34 1.30
C ASP A 51 -30.08 -13.80 1.40
N VAL A 52 -31.00 -13.08 0.75
CA VAL A 52 -31.18 -11.62 0.92
C VAL A 52 -31.40 -11.26 2.39
N GLU A 53 -32.37 -11.91 3.03
CA GLU A 53 -32.74 -11.63 4.43
C GLU A 53 -31.54 -11.85 5.36
N GLY A 54 -30.82 -12.97 5.19
CA GLY A 54 -29.67 -13.31 6.01
C GLY A 54 -28.50 -12.33 5.86
N ASP A 55 -28.19 -11.87 4.65
CA ASP A 55 -27.12 -10.88 4.44
C ASP A 55 -27.55 -9.46 4.84
N TRP A 56 -28.83 -9.13 4.68
CA TRP A 56 -29.41 -7.88 5.17
C TRP A 56 -29.40 -7.80 6.69
N GLU A 57 -29.75 -8.86 7.41
CA GLU A 57 -29.75 -8.91 8.88
C GLU A 57 -28.33 -8.67 9.44
N LYS A 58 -27.32 -9.31 8.85
CA LYS A 58 -25.91 -9.06 9.20
C LYS A 58 -25.52 -7.61 8.97
N PHE A 59 -25.95 -7.02 7.85
CA PHE A 59 -25.71 -5.62 7.54
C PHE A 59 -26.49 -4.67 8.48
N ASN A 60 -27.70 -5.02 8.91
CA ASN A 60 -28.52 -4.23 9.82
C ASN A 60 -28.06 -4.27 11.28
N SER A 61 -27.38 -5.35 11.64
CA SER A 61 -26.71 -5.47 12.94
C SER A 61 -25.47 -4.57 13.07
N THR A 62 -25.02 -3.93 11.98
CA THR A 62 -23.86 -3.02 12.03
C THR A 62 -24.26 -1.61 12.43
N PRO A 63 -23.38 -0.85 13.12
CA PRO A 63 -23.65 0.54 13.46
C PRO A 63 -24.04 1.36 12.23
N ASN A 64 -25.08 2.17 12.36
CA ASN A 64 -25.55 3.06 11.31
C ASN A 64 -24.43 4.04 10.94
N LEU A 65 -23.99 3.96 9.69
CA LEU A 65 -23.05 4.90 9.08
C LEU A 65 -23.83 5.70 8.03
N HIS A 66 -23.47 6.96 7.84
CA HIS A 66 -24.06 7.86 6.82
C HIS A 66 -25.49 8.36 7.08
N GLY A 67 -26.07 8.09 8.26
CA GLY A 67 -27.31 8.72 8.71
C GLY A 67 -28.47 8.52 7.73
N GLN A 68 -28.97 9.60 7.13
CA GLN A 68 -30.10 9.56 6.19
C GLN A 68 -29.86 8.65 4.98
N ILE A 69 -28.63 8.52 4.49
CA ILE A 69 -28.32 7.63 3.35
C ILE A 69 -28.61 6.18 3.74
N ARG A 70 -28.32 5.79 4.99
CA ARG A 70 -28.63 4.47 5.50
C ARG A 70 -30.14 4.26 5.65
N THR A 71 -30.86 5.25 6.16
CA THR A 71 -32.32 5.18 6.28
C THR A 71 -32.99 5.02 4.90
N ASN A 72 -32.58 5.81 3.90
CA ASN A 72 -33.14 5.69 2.54
C ASN A 72 -32.87 4.30 1.92
N LEU A 73 -31.70 3.73 2.18
CA LEU A 73 -31.36 2.37 1.74
C LEU A 73 -32.27 1.33 2.42
N GLU A 74 -32.52 1.46 3.72
CA GLU A 74 -33.42 0.58 4.47
C GLU A 74 -34.88 0.68 4.01
N ASP A 75 -35.39 1.90 3.80
CA ASP A 75 -36.75 2.12 3.31
C ASP A 75 -36.96 1.52 1.92
N SER A 76 -36.00 1.72 1.01
CA SER A 76 -36.06 1.16 -0.34
C SER A 76 -35.85 -0.35 -0.37
N TYR A 77 -35.01 -0.90 0.52
CA TYR A 77 -34.90 -2.34 0.73
C TYR A 77 -36.25 -2.95 1.14
N ASN A 78 -36.89 -2.39 2.18
CA ASN A 78 -38.15 -2.89 2.70
C ASN A 78 -39.28 -2.83 1.66
N THR A 79 -39.32 -1.73 0.89
CA THR A 79 -40.28 -1.54 -0.21
C THR A 79 -40.06 -2.59 -1.30
N TYR A 80 -38.83 -2.79 -1.74
CA TYR A 80 -38.52 -3.75 -2.79
C TYR A 80 -38.73 -5.19 -2.34
N TYR A 81 -38.32 -5.53 -1.12
CA TYR A 81 -38.57 -6.84 -0.50
C TYR A 81 -40.08 -7.17 -0.47
N THR A 82 -40.89 -6.24 0.03
CA THR A 82 -42.36 -6.38 0.07
C THR A 82 -42.92 -6.58 -1.34
N THR A 83 -42.46 -5.80 -2.32
CA THR A 83 -42.90 -5.93 -3.72
C THR A 83 -42.63 -7.34 -4.27
N ILE A 84 -41.44 -7.90 -4.03
CA ILE A 84 -41.08 -9.24 -4.50
C ILE A 84 -41.88 -10.34 -3.77
N ILE A 85 -42.14 -10.18 -2.46
CA ILE A 85 -43.01 -11.09 -1.71
C ILE A 85 -44.43 -11.10 -2.27
N GLU A 86 -44.99 -9.93 -2.55
CA GLU A 86 -46.30 -9.81 -3.18
C GLU A 86 -46.31 -10.48 -4.56
N LEU A 87 -45.25 -10.29 -5.36
CA LEU A 87 -45.12 -10.93 -6.67
C LEU A 87 -45.11 -12.46 -6.56
N ILE A 88 -44.38 -13.01 -5.58
CA ILE A 88 -44.36 -14.44 -5.27
C ILE A 88 -45.78 -14.93 -4.93
N GLN A 89 -46.53 -14.18 -4.13
CA GLN A 89 -47.90 -14.54 -3.75
C GLN A 89 -48.84 -14.52 -4.95
N LEU A 90 -48.76 -13.49 -5.81
CA LEU A 90 -49.58 -13.40 -7.02
C LEU A 90 -49.31 -14.59 -7.96
N ILE A 91 -48.04 -14.92 -8.21
CA ILE A 91 -47.66 -16.07 -9.06
C ILE A 91 -48.13 -17.39 -8.43
N ARG A 92 -47.95 -17.56 -7.12
CA ARG A 92 -48.41 -18.74 -6.38
C ARG A 92 -49.93 -18.93 -6.45
N ASN A 93 -50.67 -17.84 -6.33
CA ASN A 93 -52.13 -17.83 -6.40
C ASN A 93 -52.67 -17.91 -7.84
N ARG A 94 -51.78 -18.08 -8.83
CA ARG A 94 -52.11 -18.10 -10.27
C ARG A 94 -52.74 -16.81 -10.79
N ASP A 95 -52.60 -15.69 -10.06
CA ASP A 95 -53.03 -14.38 -10.52
C ASP A 95 -51.94 -13.71 -11.36
N LEU A 96 -51.68 -14.31 -12.53
CA LEU A 96 -50.63 -13.86 -13.45
C LEU A 96 -50.95 -12.50 -14.08
N ASN A 97 -52.23 -12.16 -14.22
CA ASN A 97 -52.67 -10.88 -14.78
C ASN A 97 -52.25 -9.73 -13.86
N THR A 98 -52.56 -9.83 -12.57
CA THR A 98 -52.13 -8.82 -11.59
C THR A 98 -50.61 -8.83 -11.42
N ALA A 99 -49.98 -10.02 -11.43
CA ALA A 99 -48.53 -10.15 -11.31
C ALA A 99 -47.76 -9.42 -12.42
N ILE A 100 -48.22 -9.51 -13.68
CA ILE A 100 -47.59 -8.83 -14.83
C ILE A 100 -47.77 -7.32 -14.75
N LEU A 101 -48.87 -6.85 -14.18
CA LEU A 101 -49.18 -5.42 -14.03
C LEU A 101 -48.49 -4.78 -12.81
N GLN A 102 -47.91 -5.57 -11.91
CA GLN A 102 -47.18 -5.03 -10.76
C GLN A 102 -45.95 -4.25 -11.25
N ASP A 103 -45.83 -2.99 -10.86
CA ASP A 103 -44.68 -2.16 -11.18
C ASP A 103 -43.49 -2.48 -10.26
N THR A 104 -42.92 -3.68 -10.44
CA THR A 104 -41.71 -4.10 -9.71
C THR A 104 -40.48 -3.28 -10.12
N GLN A 105 -40.50 -2.61 -11.28
CA GLN A 105 -39.35 -1.85 -11.77
C GLN A 105 -39.10 -0.62 -10.90
N THR A 106 -40.14 0.13 -10.55
CA THR A 106 -40.02 1.33 -9.73
C THR A 106 -39.35 1.05 -8.38
N SER A 107 -39.75 -0.01 -7.66
CA SER A 107 -39.13 -0.35 -6.37
C SER A 107 -37.70 -0.90 -6.52
N GLN A 108 -37.42 -1.65 -7.60
CA GLN A 108 -36.06 -2.07 -7.91
C GLN A 108 -35.12 -0.88 -8.16
N ASP A 109 -35.54 0.07 -8.99
CA ASP A 109 -34.71 1.23 -9.36
C ASP A 109 -34.46 2.14 -8.16
N ALA A 110 -35.47 2.30 -7.29
CA ALA A 110 -35.32 3.01 -6.04
C ALA A 110 -34.29 2.34 -5.11
N TYR A 111 -34.33 1.01 -4.97
CA TYR A 111 -33.33 0.27 -4.19
C TYR A 111 -31.94 0.40 -4.80
N LEU A 112 -31.79 0.17 -6.11
CA LEU A 112 -30.51 0.26 -6.82
C LEU A 112 -29.85 1.63 -6.63
N LYS A 113 -30.62 2.70 -6.79
CA LYS A 113 -30.13 4.08 -6.58
C LYS A 113 -29.57 4.29 -5.17
N HIS A 114 -30.27 3.82 -4.14
CA HIS A 114 -29.80 3.98 -2.75
C HIS A 114 -28.65 3.04 -2.41
N TYR A 115 -28.64 1.82 -2.96
CA TYR A 115 -27.53 0.88 -2.87
C TYR A 115 -26.25 1.50 -3.46
N ASP A 116 -26.33 2.07 -4.66
CA ASP A 116 -25.19 2.72 -5.32
C ASP A 116 -24.72 3.92 -4.50
N THR A 117 -25.65 4.77 -4.04
CA THR A 117 -25.33 5.94 -3.22
C THR A 117 -24.57 5.55 -1.94
N TYR A 118 -25.05 4.51 -1.24
CA TYR A 118 -24.41 4.03 -0.02
C TYR A 118 -23.04 3.39 -0.30
N SER A 119 -22.94 2.55 -1.33
CA SER A 119 -21.71 1.87 -1.72
C SER A 119 -20.64 2.86 -2.17
N HIS A 120 -21.01 3.89 -2.95
CA HIS A 120 -20.12 5.00 -3.30
C HIS A 120 -19.62 5.72 -2.06
N LYS A 121 -20.49 6.00 -1.09
CA LYS A 121 -20.08 6.68 0.14
C LYS A 121 -19.09 5.85 0.97
N ASN A 122 -19.26 4.53 1.02
CA ASN A 122 -18.27 3.65 1.64
C ASN A 122 -16.94 3.68 0.88
N ASN A 123 -16.97 3.60 -0.44
CA ASN A 123 -15.78 3.62 -1.28
C ASN A 123 -15.02 4.94 -1.17
N ASP A 124 -15.71 6.07 -1.05
CA ASP A 124 -15.10 7.37 -0.82
C ASP A 124 -14.32 7.41 0.50
N ILE A 125 -14.89 6.85 1.58
CA ILE A 125 -14.20 6.76 2.87
C ILE A 125 -12.99 5.84 2.76
N ILE A 126 -13.14 4.65 2.16
CA ILE A 126 -12.04 3.71 1.94
C ILE A 126 -10.91 4.39 1.14
N ALA A 127 -11.24 5.09 0.07
CA ALA A 127 -10.28 5.80 -0.77
C ALA A 127 -9.59 6.97 -0.04
N GLN A 128 -10.32 7.68 0.84
CA GLN A 128 -9.72 8.71 1.69
C GLN A 128 -8.73 8.11 2.70
N THR A 129 -9.07 6.99 3.33
CA THR A 129 -8.16 6.27 4.24
C THR A 129 -6.89 5.80 3.51
N ILE A 130 -7.00 5.29 2.28
CA ILE A 130 -5.84 4.88 1.47
C ILE A 130 -4.98 6.10 1.05
N LYS A 131 -5.60 7.23 0.69
CA LYS A 131 -4.87 8.47 0.34
C LYS A 131 -4.16 9.09 1.55
N GLU A 132 -4.62 8.83 2.76
CA GLU A 132 -3.89 9.21 3.97
C GLU A 132 -2.67 8.32 4.22
N ASP A 133 -2.72 7.04 3.81
CA ASP A 133 -1.57 6.11 3.86
C ASP A 133 -0.46 6.43 2.83
N ASP A 134 -0.76 7.09 1.70
CA ASP A 134 0.27 7.59 0.77
C ASP A 134 1.26 8.59 1.44
N LYS A 135 0.87 9.21 2.56
CA LYS A 135 1.80 10.06 3.35
C LYS A 135 2.77 9.22 4.19
N ALA A 136 2.38 8.03 4.63
CA ALA A 136 3.25 7.12 5.40
C ALA A 136 4.35 6.51 4.51
N ASP A 137 4.03 6.18 3.25
CA ASP A 137 5.02 5.73 2.27
C ASP A 137 6.01 6.84 1.90
N ARG A 138 5.52 8.09 1.76
CA ARG A 138 6.40 9.23 1.48
C ARG A 138 7.37 9.51 2.63
N GLN A 139 6.98 9.27 3.88
CA GLN A 139 7.87 9.44 5.03
C GLN A 139 8.99 8.39 5.06
N SER A 140 8.67 7.14 4.72
CA SER A 140 9.65 6.05 4.64
C SER A 140 10.71 6.31 3.55
N ILE A 141 10.31 6.86 2.41
CA ILE A 141 11.22 7.24 1.32
C ILE A 141 12.20 8.35 1.77
N TRP A 142 11.73 9.36 2.50
CA TRP A 142 12.59 10.44 2.99
C TRP A 142 13.63 9.98 4.02
N ILE A 143 13.26 9.03 4.90
CA ILE A 143 14.19 8.42 5.86
C ILE A 143 15.27 7.64 5.10
N LEU A 144 14.88 6.84 4.10
CA LEU A 144 15.82 6.08 3.27
C LEU A 144 16.81 6.99 2.53
N ILE A 145 16.32 8.09 1.92
CA ILE A 145 17.18 9.08 1.26
C ILE A 145 18.15 9.71 2.27
N THR A 146 17.67 10.06 3.46
CA THR A 146 18.50 10.68 4.51
C THR A 146 19.63 9.75 4.95
N VAL A 147 19.33 8.48 5.22
CA VAL A 147 20.33 7.47 5.59
C VAL A 147 21.34 7.27 4.46
N LEU A 148 20.88 7.17 3.21
CA LEU A 148 21.75 7.03 2.05
C LEU A 148 22.73 8.22 1.91
N CYS A 149 22.24 9.45 2.06
CA CYS A 149 23.09 10.64 2.04
C CYS A 149 24.14 10.65 3.15
N ILE A 150 23.77 10.28 4.38
CA ILE A 150 24.70 10.19 5.50
C ILE A 150 25.81 9.16 5.22
N THR A 151 25.45 7.97 4.72
CA THR A 151 26.42 6.93 4.36
C THR A 151 27.40 7.42 3.29
N LEU A 152 26.92 8.10 2.24
CA LEU A 152 27.79 8.66 1.20
C LEU A 152 28.76 9.72 1.76
N LEU A 153 28.29 10.60 2.66
CA LEU A 153 29.15 11.59 3.30
C LEU A 153 30.26 10.95 4.13
N ILE A 154 29.95 9.85 4.85
CA ILE A 154 30.95 9.10 5.62
C ILE A 154 32.01 8.50 4.69
N VAL A 155 31.61 7.88 3.58
CA VAL A 155 32.54 7.30 2.59
C VAL A 155 33.46 8.37 1.99
N ILE A 156 32.89 9.52 1.60
CA ILE A 156 33.68 10.65 1.07
C ILE A 156 34.63 11.21 2.14
N GLY A 157 34.18 11.31 3.39
CA GLY A 157 34.99 11.76 4.52
C GLY A 157 36.18 10.85 4.78
N ILE A 158 35.96 9.54 4.83
CA ILE A 158 37.01 8.53 5.00
C ILE A 158 38.00 8.58 3.84
N TRP A 159 37.51 8.66 2.59
CA TRP A 159 38.36 8.74 1.40
C TRP A 159 39.26 9.98 1.39
N SER A 160 38.69 11.15 1.68
CA SER A 160 39.44 12.40 1.81
C SER A 160 40.46 12.35 2.95
N GLY A 161 40.08 11.74 4.08
CA GLY A 161 40.96 11.50 5.23
C GLY A 161 42.17 10.64 4.84
N LEU A 162 41.93 9.46 4.25
CA LEU A 162 42.96 8.54 3.75
C LEU A 162 43.90 9.21 2.75
N LYS A 163 43.34 9.95 1.77
CA LYS A 163 44.14 10.66 0.77
C LYS A 163 45.07 11.68 1.43
N ARG A 164 44.58 12.44 2.42
CA ARG A 164 45.34 13.50 3.08
C ARG A 164 46.37 12.97 4.08
N ILE A 165 46.06 11.92 4.83
CA ILE A 165 46.90 11.39 5.91
C ILE A 165 47.90 10.32 5.46
N LEU A 166 47.57 9.51 4.44
CA LEU A 166 48.42 8.40 4.02
C LEU A 166 49.01 8.61 2.62
N ILE A 167 48.18 8.91 1.63
CA ILE A 167 48.62 8.93 0.21
C ILE A 167 49.50 10.16 -0.08
N THR A 168 49.11 11.34 0.41
CA THR A 168 49.84 12.59 0.18
C THR A 168 51.25 12.57 0.79
N PRO A 169 51.45 12.19 2.07
CA PRO A 169 52.80 12.11 2.62
C PRO A 169 53.63 10.96 2.02
N LEU A 170 53.02 9.84 1.64
CA LEU A 170 53.75 8.73 0.99
C LEU A 170 54.34 9.15 -0.38
N ASN A 171 53.59 9.92 -1.18
CA ASN A 171 54.10 10.48 -2.42
C ASN A 171 55.25 11.47 -2.18
N ASN A 172 55.15 12.30 -1.13
CA ASN A 172 56.23 13.24 -0.78
C ASN A 172 57.50 12.51 -0.32
N VAL A 173 57.36 11.39 0.39
CA VAL A 173 58.50 10.53 0.77
C VAL A 173 59.14 9.89 -0.47
N LEU A 174 58.35 9.48 -1.46
CA LEU A 174 58.85 8.90 -2.71
C LEU A 174 59.60 9.92 -3.58
N ASP A 175 59.15 11.17 -3.63
CA ASP A 175 59.83 12.26 -4.35
C ASP A 175 61.15 12.65 -3.68
N ASN A 176 61.21 12.63 -2.34
CA ASN A 176 62.44 12.89 -1.59
C ASN A 176 63.52 11.82 -1.85
N ILE A 177 63.14 10.54 -2.02
CA ILE A 177 64.10 9.48 -2.37
C ILE A 177 64.65 9.66 -3.79
N ARG A 178 63.83 10.12 -4.75
CA ARG A 178 64.28 10.42 -6.12
C ARG A 178 65.22 11.61 -6.20
N HIS A 179 65.03 12.63 -5.35
CA HIS A 179 65.92 13.79 -5.30
C HIS A 179 67.25 13.53 -4.56
N ILE A 180 67.29 12.66 -3.55
CA ILE A 180 68.54 12.27 -2.87
C ILE A 180 69.47 11.47 -3.79
N ALA A 181 68.92 10.69 -4.73
CA ALA A 181 69.71 10.04 -5.79
C ALA A 181 70.32 11.03 -6.81
N GLY A 182 69.88 12.30 -6.81
CA GLY A 182 70.34 13.38 -7.70
C GLY A 182 71.38 14.32 -7.11
N GLY A 183 71.76 14.17 -5.83
CA GLY A 183 72.93 14.86 -5.25
C GLY A 183 72.75 16.35 -4.91
N ASP A 184 71.64 16.76 -4.29
CA ASP A 184 71.49 18.10 -3.70
C ASP A 184 70.85 18.01 -2.29
N LEU A 185 71.60 18.45 -1.26
CA LEU A 185 71.31 18.30 0.17
C LEU A 185 71.08 19.66 0.87
N THR A 186 70.58 20.68 0.16
CA THR A 186 70.50 22.05 0.69
C THR A 186 69.11 22.56 1.08
N ARG A 187 68.12 21.69 1.36
CA ARG A 187 66.84 22.16 1.92
C ARG A 187 66.36 21.43 3.17
N THR A 188 65.99 22.24 4.16
CA THR A 188 65.31 21.89 5.40
C THR A 188 63.90 21.36 5.13
N ILE A 189 63.64 20.14 5.57
CA ILE A 189 62.34 19.47 5.46
C ILE A 189 61.48 19.92 6.65
N ASP A 190 60.44 20.70 6.38
CA ASP A 190 59.38 20.98 7.33
C ASP A 190 58.16 20.14 6.92
N MET A 191 57.87 19.07 7.67
CA MET A 191 56.69 18.24 7.44
C MET A 191 55.92 18.03 8.74
N THR A 192 54.78 18.70 8.83
CA THR A 192 53.77 18.50 9.85
C THR A 192 52.89 17.31 9.47
N GLY A 193 53.15 16.10 10.01
CA GLY A 193 52.23 14.95 9.87
C GLY A 193 52.70 13.59 10.41
N CYS A 194 51.88 13.02 11.30
CA CYS A 194 51.86 11.66 11.89
C CYS A 194 53.13 11.12 12.59
N ASP A 195 53.01 10.87 13.90
CA ASP A 195 54.07 10.44 14.84
C ASP A 195 54.95 9.27 14.36
N GLU A 196 54.41 8.33 13.58
CA GLU A 196 55.16 7.17 13.10
C GLU A 196 56.19 7.51 12.01
N VAL A 197 55.92 8.52 11.17
CA VAL A 197 56.84 8.97 10.11
C VAL A 197 58.00 9.76 10.71
N ASN A 198 57.73 10.52 11.78
CA ASN A 198 58.77 11.18 12.57
C ASN A 198 59.69 10.16 13.24
N LYS A 199 59.13 9.08 13.81
CA LYS A 199 59.90 8.02 14.46
C LYS A 199 60.81 7.27 13.49
N LEU A 200 60.34 7.04 12.26
CA LEU A 200 61.16 6.42 11.21
C LEU A 200 62.27 7.36 10.72
N SER A 201 61.96 8.65 10.55
CA SER A 201 62.96 9.67 10.15
C SER A 201 64.04 9.88 11.21
N ASP A 202 63.70 9.78 12.49
CA ASP A 202 64.68 9.87 13.57
C ASP A 202 65.64 8.66 13.60
N THR A 203 65.12 7.47 13.27
CA THR A 203 65.95 6.26 13.13
C THR A 203 66.91 6.38 11.95
N LEU A 204 66.47 6.99 10.83
CA LEU A 204 67.33 7.27 9.67
C LEU A 204 68.40 8.33 9.98
N ARG A 205 68.08 9.37 10.77
CA ARG A 205 69.07 10.36 11.25
C ARG A 205 70.12 9.71 12.14
N TYR A 206 69.73 8.79 13.02
CA TYR A 206 70.65 8.06 13.87
C TYR A 206 71.63 7.19 13.05
N MET A 207 71.15 6.50 12.02
CA MET A 207 72.01 5.74 11.11
C MET A 207 72.94 6.62 10.25
N GLN A 208 72.46 7.78 9.79
CA GLN A 208 73.30 8.73 9.06
C GLN A 208 74.43 9.30 9.94
N GLY A 209 74.18 9.48 11.24
CA GLY A 209 75.20 9.90 12.20
C GLY A 209 76.32 8.87 12.39
N GLU A 210 75.98 7.59 12.50
CA GLU A 210 76.94 6.48 12.61
C GLU A 210 77.79 6.29 11.34
N LEU A 211 77.18 6.43 10.15
CA LEU A 211 77.91 6.35 8.88
C LEU A 211 78.84 7.55 8.66
N ALA A 212 78.42 8.75 9.05
CA ALA A 212 79.29 9.94 8.99
C ALA A 212 80.48 9.84 9.97
N GLY A 213 80.26 9.24 11.15
CA GLY A 213 81.33 8.97 12.13
C GLY A 213 82.39 7.99 11.62
N THR A 214 81.99 6.99 10.83
CA THR A 214 82.92 5.99 10.29
C THR A 214 83.85 6.56 9.21
N VAL A 215 83.41 7.56 8.43
CA VAL A 215 84.23 8.19 7.37
C VAL A 215 85.15 9.30 7.93
N SER A 216 84.86 9.83 9.13
CA SER A 216 85.72 10.84 9.77
C SER A 216 86.96 10.26 10.46
N ASN A 217 87.04 8.94 10.68
CA ASN A 217 88.13 8.30 11.42
C ASN A 217 89.16 7.57 10.53
N VAL A 218 89.16 7.84 9.22
CA VAL A 218 90.18 7.37 8.26
C VAL A 218 90.81 8.58 7.57
N ARG A 219 91.59 9.36 8.32
CA ARG A 219 92.58 10.27 7.75
C ARG A 219 93.84 10.28 8.59
#